data_AF-A0A0G1ULC8-F1
#
_entry.id   AF-A0A0G1ULC8-F1
#
_cell.length_a   1.000
_cell.length_b   1.000
_cell.length_c   1.000
_cell.angle_alpha   90.00
_cell.angle_beta   90.00
_cell.angle_gamma   90.00
#
_symmetry.space_group_name_H-M   'P 1'
#
loop_
_entity.id
_entity.type
_entity.pdbx_description
1 polymer ?
#
loop_
_entity_poly.entity_id
_entity_poly.type
_entity_poly.pdbx_seq_one_letter_code
_entity_poly.pdbx_strand_id
1 'polypeptide(L)'
;MVDKETGLWPRFQRVRRAVSEAMAGGKGKVNIYRWGGEDAGILDLAGQRLGEFGGVSVELKIKGTDSGWQQELEVDPSGDLHFTKRRGGSMNVEGLFRSPDGKQGVVQMTSVSGGREICEAYWLQTIKGAARLEQVVVNGRVYDSQDLEGDKEAEIPGTRTRVKRILPLK
;
A
#
# COMPACT_ATOMS: atom_id res chain seq x y z
N MET A 1 11.38 20.15 12.23
CA MET A 1 10.72 20.86 11.10
C MET A 1 10.09 19.80 10.22
N VAL A 2 8.76 19.83 10.06
CA VAL A 2 8.05 18.98 9.11
C VAL A 2 8.40 19.50 7.72
N ASP A 3 8.90 18.61 6.86
CA ASP A 3 9.19 18.97 5.47
C ASP A 3 7.85 19.29 4.79
N LYS A 4 7.64 20.58 4.47
CA LYS A 4 6.34 21.13 4.05
C LYS A 4 5.87 20.63 2.68
N GLU A 5 6.70 19.92 1.93
CA GLU A 5 6.37 19.45 0.58
C GLU A 5 5.49 18.19 0.54
N THR A 6 5.35 17.43 1.65
CA THR A 6 4.55 16.20 1.62
C THR A 6 3.47 16.10 2.69
N GLY A 7 3.53 16.82 3.81
CA GLY A 7 2.59 16.67 4.94
C GLY A 7 2.70 15.34 5.71
N LEU A 8 3.42 14.35 5.16
CA LEU A 8 3.71 13.08 5.82
C LEU A 8 4.78 13.29 6.90
N TRP A 9 4.57 12.73 8.08
CA TRP A 9 5.51 12.86 9.19
C TRP A 9 6.89 12.27 8.82
N PRO A 10 8.00 12.87 9.28
CA PRO A 10 9.35 12.41 8.95
C PRO A 10 9.60 10.91 9.21
N ARG A 11 8.95 10.33 10.22
CA ARG A 11 9.01 8.88 10.48
C ARG A 11 8.44 8.09 9.32
N PHE A 12 7.24 8.44 8.86
CA PHE A 12 6.56 7.69 7.80
C PHE A 12 7.19 7.95 6.43
N GLN A 13 7.82 9.10 6.20
CA GLN A 13 8.68 9.30 5.04
C GLN A 13 9.83 8.29 5.01
N ARG A 14 10.49 8.03 6.15
CA ARG A 14 11.55 7.01 6.25
C ARG A 14 11.00 5.60 6.06
N VAL A 15 9.84 5.28 6.63
CA VAL A 15 9.17 3.98 6.43
C VAL A 15 8.82 3.80 4.96
N ARG A 16 8.25 4.81 4.30
CA ARG A 16 7.96 4.78 2.86
C ARG A 16 9.20 4.43 2.05
N ARG A 17 10.29 5.17 2.30
CA ARG A 17 11.57 4.93 1.62
C ARG A 17 12.10 3.51 1.88
N ALA A 18 12.04 3.03 3.13
CA ALA A 18 12.45 1.67 3.48
C ALA A 18 11.63 0.61 2.74
N VAL A 19 10.31 0.79 2.63
CA VAL A 19 9.44 -0.11 1.84
C VAL A 19 9.81 -0.04 0.36
N SER A 20 10.02 1.15 -0.20
CA SER A 20 10.45 1.30 -1.60
C SER A 20 11.80 0.63 -1.87
N GLU A 21 12.79 0.79 -0.98
CA GLU A 21 14.11 0.15 -1.08
C GLU A 21 14.00 -1.38 -0.97
N ALA A 22 13.16 -1.87 -0.04
CA ALA A 22 12.88 -3.31 0.10
C ALA A 22 12.26 -3.90 -1.17
N MET A 23 11.33 -3.17 -1.81
CA MET A 23 10.66 -3.59 -3.05
C MET A 23 11.58 -3.50 -4.28
N ALA A 24 12.48 -2.52 -4.34
CA ALA A 24 13.43 -2.34 -5.45
C ALA A 24 14.55 -3.40 -5.50
N GLY A 25 14.66 -4.26 -4.48
CA GLY A 25 15.60 -5.39 -4.46
C GLY A 25 16.97 -5.08 -3.85
N GLY A 26 17.13 -3.95 -3.18
CA GLY A 26 18.39 -3.55 -2.55
C GLY A 26 18.62 -4.23 -1.19
N LYS A 27 19.16 -5.46 -1.17
CA LYS A 27 19.46 -6.30 0.01
C LYS A 27 18.21 -6.92 0.68
N GLY A 28 18.22 -8.25 0.89
CA GLY A 28 17.15 -9.02 1.56
C GLY A 28 16.76 -10.29 0.79
N LYS A 29 16.41 -11.37 1.51
CA LYS A 29 15.92 -12.64 0.93
C LYS A 29 14.45 -12.54 0.63
N VAL A 30 14.07 -12.72 -0.64
CA VAL A 30 12.67 -12.56 -1.03
C VAL A 30 12.24 -13.64 -1.97
N ASN A 31 11.17 -14.27 -1.53
CA ASN A 31 10.46 -15.26 -2.28
C ASN A 31 9.20 -14.56 -2.79
N ILE A 32 9.15 -14.27 -4.09
CA ILE A 32 7.91 -13.90 -4.77
C ILE A 32 7.52 -15.12 -5.59
N TYR A 33 6.39 -15.71 -5.22
CA TYR A 33 5.77 -16.81 -5.94
C TYR A 33 4.79 -16.22 -6.94
N ARG A 34 4.85 -16.74 -8.17
CA ARG A 34 3.87 -16.48 -9.21
C ARG A 34 3.14 -17.77 -9.48
N TRP A 35 1.82 -17.76 -9.39
CA TRP A 35 0.99 -18.86 -9.84
C TRP A 35 -0.11 -18.30 -10.74
N GLY A 36 -0.37 -18.97 -11.86
CA GLY A 36 -1.45 -18.58 -12.75
C GLY A 36 -2.76 -19.10 -12.17
N GLY A 37 -3.71 -18.20 -11.92
CA GLY A 37 -5.07 -18.61 -11.57
C GLY A 37 -5.73 -19.40 -12.71
N GLU A 38 -6.82 -20.11 -12.42
CA GLU A 38 -7.58 -20.90 -13.41
C GLU A 38 -8.18 -20.04 -14.54
N ASP A 39 -8.27 -18.72 -14.36
CA ASP A 39 -8.79 -17.77 -15.35
C ASP A 39 -7.68 -17.17 -16.22
N ALA A 40 -7.91 -17.22 -17.54
CA ALA A 40 -6.96 -16.90 -18.61
C ALA A 40 -6.12 -15.62 -18.37
N GLY A 41 -4.83 -15.81 -18.05
CA GLY A 41 -3.82 -14.76 -18.13
C GLY A 41 -3.65 -13.86 -16.90
N ILE A 42 -4.31 -14.15 -15.77
CA ILE A 42 -4.08 -13.45 -14.50
C ILE A 42 -3.01 -14.18 -13.67
N LEU A 43 -1.94 -13.46 -13.33
CA LEU A 43 -0.87 -13.92 -12.47
C LEU A 43 -1.08 -13.43 -11.04
N ASP A 44 -1.22 -14.35 -10.10
CA ASP A 44 -1.23 -14.03 -8.69
C ASP A 44 0.21 -13.95 -8.16
N LEU A 45 0.48 -12.90 -7.39
CA LEU A 45 1.75 -12.60 -6.78
C LEU A 45 1.61 -12.75 -5.26
N ALA A 46 2.48 -13.55 -4.64
CA ALA A 46 2.58 -13.62 -3.18
C ALA A 46 4.05 -13.61 -2.77
N GLY A 47 4.40 -12.87 -1.72
CA GLY A 47 5.76 -12.88 -1.22
C GLY A 47 5.94 -12.26 0.16
N GLN A 48 7.16 -12.36 0.67
CA GLN A 48 7.56 -11.80 1.94
C GLN A 48 8.94 -11.15 1.84
N ARG A 49 9.13 -9.99 2.48
CA ARG A 49 10.44 -9.35 2.64
C ARG A 49 10.72 -9.03 4.10
N LEU A 50 11.94 -9.32 4.55
CA LEU A 50 12.43 -8.97 5.88
C LEU A 50 13.80 -8.29 5.72
N GLY A 51 14.02 -7.19 6.41
CA GLY A 51 15.32 -6.51 6.40
C GLY A 51 15.35 -5.18 7.14
N GLU A 52 16.49 -4.52 7.07
CA GLU A 52 16.71 -3.18 7.60
C GLU A 52 17.16 -2.25 6.48
N PHE A 53 16.47 -1.12 6.32
CA PHE A 53 16.66 -0.16 5.24
C PHE A 53 16.62 1.25 5.82
N GLY A 54 17.71 2.01 5.67
CA GLY A 54 17.80 3.36 6.23
C GLY A 54 17.57 3.44 7.76
N GLY A 55 17.94 2.40 8.51
CA GLY A 55 17.71 2.28 9.95
C GLY A 55 16.28 1.90 10.34
N VAL A 56 15.40 1.59 9.37
CA VAL A 56 14.06 1.08 9.61
C VAL A 56 14.07 -0.43 9.36
N SER A 57 13.75 -1.21 10.39
CA SER A 57 13.49 -2.65 10.21
C SER A 57 12.08 -2.84 9.70
N VAL A 58 11.90 -3.69 8.68
CA VAL A 58 10.60 -3.99 8.07
C VAL A 58 10.40 -5.50 7.91
N GLU A 59 9.19 -5.95 8.17
CA GLU A 59 8.68 -7.28 7.82
C GLU A 59 7.42 -7.12 6.98
N LEU A 60 7.54 -7.36 5.68
CA LEU A 60 6.52 -7.08 4.67
C LEU A 60 5.95 -8.38 4.10
N LYS A 61 4.64 -8.45 3.97
CA LYS A 61 3.88 -9.41 3.18
C LYS A 61 3.36 -8.70 1.94
N ILE A 62 3.55 -9.33 0.80
CA ILE A 62 3.18 -8.79 -0.51
C ILE A 62 2.14 -9.73 -1.10
N LYS A 63 1.03 -9.16 -1.55
CA LYS A 63 0.03 -9.84 -2.37
C LYS A 63 -0.27 -8.98 -3.58
N GLY A 64 -0.57 -9.58 -4.71
CA GLY A 64 -0.96 -8.82 -5.88
C GLY A 64 -1.46 -9.70 -7.00
N THR A 65 -1.90 -9.04 -8.05
CA THR A 65 -2.35 -9.64 -9.30
C THR A 65 -1.73 -8.84 -10.45
N ASP A 66 -1.32 -9.52 -11.52
CA ASP A 66 -0.94 -8.89 -12.80
C ASP A 66 -1.67 -9.64 -13.91
N SER A 67 -2.59 -8.96 -14.60
CA SER A 67 -3.33 -9.57 -15.71
C SER A 67 -2.62 -9.42 -17.05
N GLY A 68 -1.42 -8.82 -17.08
CA GLY A 68 -0.71 -8.51 -18.32
C GLY A 68 -1.51 -7.55 -19.22
N TRP A 69 -1.16 -7.47 -20.50
CA TRP A 69 -1.95 -6.72 -21.48
C TRP A 69 -3.16 -7.55 -21.92
N GLN A 70 -4.35 -7.12 -21.53
CA GLN A 70 -5.63 -7.72 -21.90
C GLN A 70 -6.27 -6.85 -23.00
N GLN A 71 -6.96 -7.48 -23.95
CA GLN A 71 -7.86 -6.77 -24.88
C GLN A 71 -9.24 -6.69 -24.24
N GLU A 72 -9.75 -5.48 -24.04
CA GLU A 72 -11.10 -5.21 -23.59
C GLU A 72 -11.93 -4.70 -24.76
N LEU A 73 -13.21 -5.08 -24.81
CA LEU A 73 -14.18 -4.55 -25.76
C LEU A 73 -14.91 -3.40 -25.09
N GLU A 74 -14.68 -2.19 -25.56
CA GLU A 74 -15.35 -0.98 -25.10
C GLU A 74 -16.38 -0.52 -26.13
N VAL A 75 -17.47 0.07 -25.65
CA VAL A 75 -18.47 0.76 -26.48
C VAL A 75 -18.21 2.26 -26.30
N ASP A 76 -17.94 2.97 -27.38
CA ASP A 76 -17.72 4.41 -27.31
C ASP A 76 -19.05 5.17 -27.11
N PRO A 77 -19.01 6.49 -26.82
CA PRO A 77 -20.23 7.28 -26.69
C PRO A 77 -21.10 7.33 -27.96
N SER A 78 -20.58 6.97 -29.13
CA SER A 78 -21.32 6.83 -30.39
C SER A 78 -22.02 5.47 -30.54
N GLY A 79 -21.71 4.50 -29.69
CA GLY A 79 -22.25 3.14 -29.75
C GLY A 79 -21.38 2.16 -30.54
N ASP A 80 -20.21 2.57 -31.02
CA ASP A 80 -19.30 1.73 -31.77
C ASP A 80 -18.40 0.90 -30.86
N LEU A 81 -18.23 -0.37 -31.25
CA LEU A 81 -17.37 -1.32 -30.57
C LEU A 81 -15.91 -1.10 -30.95
N HIS A 82 -15.06 -0.94 -29.96
CA HIS A 82 -13.62 -0.82 -30.16
C HIS A 82 -12.85 -1.68 -29.16
N PHE A 83 -11.79 -2.31 -29.64
CA PHE A 83 -10.88 -3.07 -28.79
C PHE A 83 -9.83 -2.14 -28.20
N THR A 84 -9.77 -2.04 -26.88
CA THR A 84 -8.71 -1.34 -26.17
C THR A 84 -7.75 -2.34 -25.54
N LYS A 85 -6.47 -1.99 -25.43
CA LYS A 85 -5.51 -2.76 -24.64
C LYS A 85 -5.38 -2.12 -23.28
N ARG A 86 -5.68 -2.86 -22.21
CA ARG A 86 -5.47 -2.41 -20.84
C ARG A 86 -4.54 -3.36 -20.10
N ARG A 87 -3.69 -2.79 -19.25
CA ARG A 87 -2.89 -3.56 -18.30
C ARG A 87 -3.49 -3.41 -16.91
N GLY A 88 -4.09 -4.49 -16.43
CA GLY A 88 -4.67 -4.58 -15.10
C GLY A 88 -3.69 -5.19 -14.11
N GLY A 89 -3.83 -4.80 -12.85
CA GLY A 89 -2.97 -5.29 -11.80
C GLY A 89 -3.18 -4.56 -10.49
N SER A 90 -2.92 -5.27 -9.41
CA SER A 90 -3.00 -4.71 -8.07
C SER A 90 -1.83 -5.23 -7.24
N MET A 91 -1.37 -4.42 -6.29
CA MET A 91 -0.40 -4.85 -5.30
C MET A 91 -0.80 -4.26 -3.95
N ASN A 92 -0.87 -5.12 -2.95
CA ASN A 92 -1.00 -4.77 -1.55
C ASN A 92 0.26 -5.25 -0.81
N VAL A 93 0.92 -4.31 -0.13
CA VAL A 93 2.04 -4.54 0.75
C VAL A 93 1.59 -4.21 2.17
N GLU A 94 1.60 -5.20 3.06
CA GLU A 94 1.29 -5.03 4.47
C GLU A 94 2.49 -5.45 5.29
N GLY A 95 2.84 -4.70 6.33
CA GLY A 95 3.98 -5.10 7.12
C GLY A 95 4.16 -4.38 8.44
N LEU A 96 4.99 -4.98 9.28
CA LEU A 96 5.47 -4.39 10.50
C LEU A 96 6.70 -3.54 10.19
N PHE A 97 6.84 -2.42 10.89
CA PHE A 97 8.09 -1.66 10.88
C PHE A 97 8.53 -1.33 12.31
N ARG A 98 9.84 -1.14 12.48
CA ARG A 98 10.44 -0.52 13.65
C ARG A 98 11.34 0.62 13.19
N SER A 99 11.02 1.84 13.60
CA SER A 99 11.80 3.04 13.27
C SER A 99 13.04 3.17 14.16
N PRO A 100 14.05 3.98 13.76
CA PRO A 100 15.29 4.15 14.51
C PRO A 100 15.10 4.62 15.96
N ASP A 101 14.02 5.36 16.24
CA ASP A 101 13.64 5.81 17.59
C ASP A 101 12.98 4.69 18.43
N GLY A 102 13.02 3.44 17.97
CA GLY A 102 12.50 2.26 18.66
C GLY A 102 10.99 2.07 18.54
N LYS A 103 10.27 3.00 17.93
CA LYS A 103 8.81 2.89 17.76
C LYS A 103 8.45 1.84 16.72
N GLN A 104 7.42 1.07 17.04
CA GLN A 104 6.90 0.04 16.15
C GLN A 104 5.56 0.47 15.56
N GLY A 105 5.24 -0.11 14.41
CA GLY A 105 4.00 0.21 13.72
C GLY A 105 3.68 -0.76 12.60
N VAL A 106 2.55 -0.50 11.95
CA VAL A 106 2.09 -1.22 10.77
C VAL A 106 2.09 -0.25 9.60
N VAL A 107 2.48 -0.73 8.42
CA VAL A 107 2.32 -0.02 7.15
C VAL A 107 1.50 -0.87 6.20
N GLN A 108 0.60 -0.22 5.47
CA GLN A 108 -0.12 -0.82 4.36
C GLN A 108 0.04 0.09 3.13
N MET A 109 0.38 -0.49 1.98
CA MET A 109 0.44 0.22 0.70
C MET A 109 -0.32 -0.57 -0.34
N THR A 110 -1.35 0.04 -0.91
CA THR A 110 -2.15 -0.52 -1.99
C THR A 110 -1.95 0.31 -3.25
N SER A 111 -1.68 -0.36 -4.36
CA SER A 111 -1.55 0.24 -5.69
C SER A 111 -2.37 -0.56 -6.69
N VAL A 112 -3.10 0.13 -7.56
CA VAL A 112 -3.90 -0.49 -8.64
C VAL A 112 -3.51 0.15 -9.98
N SER A 113 -3.18 -0.65 -11.00
CA SER A 113 -2.93 -0.16 -12.37
C SER A 113 -4.23 0.02 -13.15
N GLY A 114 -4.23 0.94 -14.12
CA GLY A 114 -5.45 1.38 -14.82
C GLY A 114 -6.05 2.68 -14.27
N GLY A 115 -5.42 3.28 -13.26
CA GLY A 115 -5.82 4.55 -12.63
C GLY A 115 -6.88 4.35 -11.54
N ARG A 116 -6.79 4.94 -10.35
CA ARG A 116 -5.87 5.92 -9.77
C ARG A 116 -6.02 5.82 -8.24
N GLU A 117 -5.48 4.77 -7.64
CA GLU A 117 -5.42 4.76 -6.17
C GLU A 117 -4.13 4.13 -5.69
N ILE A 118 -3.21 5.00 -5.28
CA ILE A 118 -2.14 4.64 -4.36
C ILE A 118 -2.62 5.07 -2.98
N CYS A 119 -2.93 4.09 -2.14
CA CYS A 119 -3.25 4.31 -0.74
C CYS A 119 -2.11 3.80 0.12
N GLU A 120 -1.59 4.65 0.99
CA GLU A 120 -0.62 4.28 2.01
C GLU A 120 -1.20 4.62 3.38
N ALA A 121 -1.14 3.70 4.33
CA ALA A 121 -1.64 3.93 5.68
C ALA A 121 -0.58 3.51 6.70
N TYR A 122 -0.47 4.31 7.76
CA TYR A 122 0.55 4.17 8.78
C TYR A 122 -0.08 4.12 10.15
N TRP A 123 0.19 3.05 10.90
CA TRP A 123 -0.23 2.87 12.27
C TRP A 123 0.97 2.82 13.21
N LEU A 124 0.81 3.29 14.45
CA LEU A 124 1.81 3.17 15.51
C LEU A 124 1.31 2.34 16.67
N GLN A 125 2.23 1.55 17.25
CA GLN A 125 1.96 0.77 18.44
C GLN A 125 1.54 1.67 19.61
N THR A 126 0.41 1.31 20.21
CA THR A 126 -0.10 1.85 21.46
C THR A 126 0.47 1.07 22.64
N ILE A 127 0.38 1.64 23.84
CA ILE A 127 0.79 0.99 25.10
C ILE A 127 0.07 -0.36 25.31
N LYS A 128 -1.14 -0.52 24.75
CA LYS A 128 -1.95 -1.73 24.85
C LYS A 128 -1.55 -2.83 23.84
N GLY A 129 -0.50 -2.62 23.05
CA GLY A 129 -0.01 -3.59 22.08
C GLY A 129 -0.84 -3.69 20.79
N ALA A 130 -1.80 -2.78 20.56
CA ALA A 130 -2.46 -2.61 19.26
C ALA A 130 -1.82 -1.46 18.47
N ALA A 131 -1.97 -1.41 17.14
CA ALA A 131 -1.51 -0.29 16.33
C ALA A 131 -2.66 0.66 15.99
N ARG A 132 -2.52 1.96 16.28
CA ARG A 132 -3.51 3.01 15.99
C ARG A 132 -3.12 3.76 14.73
N LEU A 133 -4.10 4.07 13.87
CA LEU A 133 -3.90 4.82 12.63
C LEU A 133 -3.45 6.25 12.94
N GLU A 134 -2.40 6.70 12.27
CA GLU A 134 -1.81 8.03 12.45
C GLU A 134 -1.97 8.88 11.20
N GLN A 135 -1.55 8.37 10.04
CA GLN A 135 -1.66 9.10 8.78
C GLN A 135 -2.02 8.17 7.62
N VAL A 136 -2.76 8.71 6.66
CA VAL A 136 -3.09 8.06 5.38
C VAL A 136 -2.66 8.97 4.24
N VAL A 137 -2.12 8.40 3.17
CA VAL A 137 -1.82 9.08 1.92
C VAL A 137 -2.65 8.44 0.82
N VAL A 138 -3.49 9.22 0.14
CA VAL A 138 -4.21 8.76 -1.04
C VAL A 138 -3.90 9.67 -2.22
N ASN A 139 -3.39 9.08 -3.30
CA ASN A 139 -3.01 9.79 -4.52
C ASN A 139 -2.10 11.00 -4.26
N GLY A 140 -1.15 10.84 -3.33
CA GLY A 140 -0.19 11.87 -2.95
C GLY A 140 -0.70 12.89 -1.91
N ARG A 141 -2.01 12.90 -1.60
CA ARG A 141 -2.57 13.77 -0.55
C ARG A 141 -2.54 13.08 0.80
N VAL A 142 -2.08 13.79 1.82
CA VAL A 142 -1.96 13.28 3.19
C VAL A 142 -3.11 13.73 4.07
N TYR A 143 -3.57 12.83 4.93
CA TYR A 143 -4.63 13.04 5.92
C TYR A 143 -4.14 12.55 7.28
N ASP A 144 -4.23 13.39 8.31
CA ASP A 144 -4.04 12.98 9.69
C ASP A 144 -5.30 12.24 10.18
N SER A 145 -5.12 11.14 10.92
CA SER A 145 -6.23 10.26 11.27
C SER A 145 -7.30 10.93 12.15
N GLN A 146 -6.92 11.97 12.88
CA GLN A 146 -7.83 12.76 13.72
C GLN A 146 -8.84 13.58 12.91
N ASP A 147 -8.53 13.89 11.66
CA ASP A 147 -9.37 14.70 10.77
C ASP A 147 -10.32 13.85 9.91
N LEU A 148 -10.22 12.53 10.02
CA LEU A 148 -11.06 11.57 9.29
C LEU A 148 -12.29 11.21 10.11
N GLU A 149 -13.40 10.87 9.44
CA GLU A 149 -14.64 10.42 10.08
C GLU A 149 -14.66 8.90 10.33
N GLY A 150 -15.60 8.43 11.15
CA GLY A 150 -15.86 7.00 11.41
C GLY A 150 -15.08 6.42 12.59
N ASP A 151 -15.68 5.50 13.36
CA ASP A 151 -15.10 5.02 14.64
C ASP A 151 -14.17 3.81 14.48
N LYS A 152 -14.55 2.85 13.62
CA LYS A 152 -13.79 1.60 13.40
C LYS A 152 -12.89 1.68 12.18
N GLU A 153 -13.39 2.33 11.15
CA GLU A 153 -12.71 2.59 9.90
C GLU A 153 -12.76 4.09 9.64
N ALA A 154 -11.65 4.63 9.13
CA ALA A 154 -11.53 5.99 8.68
C ALA A 154 -11.91 6.05 7.19
N GLU A 155 -12.91 6.87 6.87
CA GLU A 155 -13.29 7.17 5.48
C GLU A 155 -12.41 8.29 4.95
N ILE A 156 -11.84 8.11 3.75
CA ILE A 156 -10.95 9.11 3.14
C ILE A 156 -11.78 10.06 2.27
N PRO A 157 -11.74 11.39 2.54
CA PRO A 157 -12.54 12.36 1.79
C PRO A 157 -12.28 12.33 0.28
N GLY A 158 -13.36 12.28 -0.50
CA GLY A 158 -13.30 12.32 -1.96
C GLY A 158 -12.86 11.01 -2.61
N THR A 159 -12.79 9.91 -1.86
CA THR A 159 -12.47 8.58 -2.38
C THR A 159 -13.46 7.53 -1.87
N ARG A 160 -13.36 6.28 -2.38
CA ARG A 160 -14.11 5.13 -1.85
C ARG A 160 -13.28 4.31 -0.85
N THR A 161 -12.11 4.83 -0.46
CA THR A 161 -11.14 4.14 0.38
C THR A 161 -11.56 4.17 1.84
N ARG A 162 -11.47 3.03 2.52
CA ARG A 162 -11.66 2.92 3.96
C ARG A 162 -10.48 2.19 4.58
N VAL A 163 -10.00 2.71 5.70
CA VAL A 163 -8.81 2.19 6.38
C VAL A 163 -9.13 1.93 7.84
N LYS A 164 -8.76 0.77 8.38
CA LYS A 164 -9.01 0.44 9.79
C LYS A 164 -8.31 1.43 10.72
N ARG A 165 -8.98 1.86 11.79
CA ARG A 165 -8.35 2.73 12.80
C ARG A 165 -7.42 2.01 13.76
N ILE A 166 -7.69 0.74 14.02
CA ILE A 166 -6.92 -0.08 14.94
C ILE A 166 -6.63 -1.43 14.27
N LEU A 167 -5.37 -1.84 14.32
CA LEU A 167 -4.91 -3.15 13.88
C LEU A 167 -4.29 -3.93 15.05
N PRO A 168 -4.45 -5.26 15.10
CA PRO A 168 -3.63 -6.07 16.00
C PRO A 168 -2.17 -6.05 15.52
N LEU A 169 -1.22 -5.94 16.45
CA LEU A 169 0.19 -6.27 16.17
C LEU A 169 0.34 -7.77 16.39
N LYS A 170 0.38 -8.54 15.30
CA LYS A 170 0.64 -9.98 15.31
C LYS A 170 1.82 -10.29 14.42
#